data_AF-A0A832Y364-F1
#
_entry.id   AF-A0A832Y364-F1
#
_cell.length_a   1.000
_cell.length_b   1.000
_cell.length_c   1.000
_cell.angle_alpha   90.00
_cell.angle_beta   90.00
_cell.angle_gamma   90.00
#
_symmetry.space_group_name_H-M   'P 1'
#
loop_
_entity.id
_entity.type
_entity.pdbx_description
1 polymer ?
#
loop_
_entity_poly.entity_id
_entity_poly.type
_entity_poly.pdbx_seq_one_letter_code
_entity_poly.pdbx_strand_id
1 'polypeptide(L)'
;MTVLTPPSQGEVEERLIEVVFTDRWDYHMNECRERENCDEAALEELLAELEIEKGDAFLGVSGLQSSTAAVDNWGYFFNDDFSPGEKVVGTIFAPLAMLGVPIALDGHTMNLEQRAMLTAGDGAIASTLGTEGMLAAFDFLFWLAWINFLLGFANLIPMVPFDGGHLVRDGTHSVIKRVARKMDPLKAENLALRLSRMSSLFILFIIAIPIIIPRII
;
A
#
# COMPACT_ATOMS: atom_id res chain seq x y z
N MET A 1 7.38 16.21 -26.03
CA MET A 1 6.65 15.85 -24.80
C MET A 1 6.05 17.10 -24.20
N THR A 2 4.84 17.02 -23.65
CA THR A 2 4.21 18.14 -22.93
C THR A 2 4.52 18.00 -21.44
N VAL A 3 4.96 19.09 -20.82
CA VAL A 3 5.19 19.18 -19.36
C VAL A 3 4.36 20.32 -18.80
N LEU A 4 3.74 20.08 -17.65
CA LEU A 4 2.91 21.04 -16.94
C LEU A 4 3.60 21.47 -15.65
N THR A 5 3.55 22.77 -15.35
CA THR A 5 4.00 23.29 -14.06
C THR A 5 2.99 22.94 -12.96
N PRO A 6 3.45 22.54 -11.74
CA PRO A 6 2.53 22.31 -10.62
C PRO A 6 1.71 23.56 -10.30
N PRO A 7 0.37 23.46 -10.20
CA PRO A 7 -0.51 24.54 -9.76
C PRO A 7 -0.11 25.17 -8.42
N SER A 8 0.57 24.41 -7.54
CA SER A 8 1.10 24.94 -6.27
C SER A 8 2.18 26.00 -6.43
N GLN A 9 2.82 26.08 -7.61
CA GLN A 9 3.92 27.02 -7.90
C GLN A 9 3.46 28.26 -8.68
N GLY A 10 2.17 28.39 -8.99
CA GLY A 10 1.61 29.54 -9.70
C GLY A 10 0.69 29.14 -10.85
N GLU A 11 0.68 29.94 -11.92
CA GLU A 11 -0.10 29.62 -13.12
C GLU A 11 0.42 28.35 -13.79
N VAL A 12 -0.51 27.48 -14.22
CA VAL A 12 -0.18 26.25 -14.92
C VAL A 12 0.29 26.60 -16.32
N GLU A 13 1.60 26.57 -16.52
CA GLU A 13 2.21 26.73 -17.84
C GLU A 13 2.38 25.37 -18.53
N GLU A 14 1.94 25.30 -19.78
CA GLU A 14 2.23 24.19 -20.66
C GLU A 14 3.51 24.47 -21.45
N ARG A 15 4.47 23.56 -21.37
CA ARG A 15 5.72 23.64 -22.12
C ARG A 15 5.90 22.42 -23.00
N LEU A 16 6.12 22.67 -24.29
CA LEU A 16 6.54 21.64 -25.24
C LEU A 16 8.04 21.51 -25.19
N ILE A 17 8.51 20.34 -24.78
CA ILE A 17 9.93 20.00 -24.73
C ILE A 17 10.22 19.01 -25.85
N GLU A 18 11.18 19.36 -26.70
CA GLU A 18 11.78 18.43 -27.64
C GLU A 18 12.70 17.49 -26.86
N VAL A 19 12.39 16.21 -26.92
CA VAL A 19 13.13 15.16 -26.22
C VAL A 19 13.75 14.24 -27.24
N VAL A 20 15.02 13.95 -27.06
CA VAL A 20 15.74 12.96 -27.88
C VAL A 20 15.65 11.64 -27.16
N PHE A 21 15.05 10.64 -27.80
CA PHE A 21 15.01 9.28 -27.27
C PHE A 21 16.40 8.65 -27.37
N THR A 22 16.83 8.00 -26.30
CA THR A 22 18.00 7.13 -26.28
C THR A 22 17.58 5.69 -26.55
N ASP A 23 18.55 4.82 -26.72
CA ASP A 23 18.36 3.37 -26.79
C ASP A 23 18.08 2.78 -25.39
N ARG A 24 16.97 2.04 -25.26
CA ARG A 24 16.51 1.42 -24.01
C ARG A 24 17.45 0.32 -23.54
N TRP A 25 17.95 -0.49 -24.47
CA TRP A 25 18.84 -1.60 -24.18
C TRP A 25 20.18 -1.07 -23.67
N ASP A 26 20.75 -0.07 -24.35
CA ASP A 26 21.99 0.58 -23.94
C ASP A 26 21.83 1.26 -22.57
N TYR A 27 20.66 1.85 -22.25
CA TYR A 27 20.40 2.41 -20.92
C TYR A 27 20.55 1.37 -19.80
N HIS A 28 19.84 0.23 -19.91
CA HIS A 28 19.90 -0.80 -18.88
C HIS A 28 21.28 -1.46 -18.80
N MET A 29 21.94 -1.66 -19.94
CA MET A 29 23.28 -2.24 -19.99
C MET A 29 24.33 -1.32 -19.37
N ASN A 30 24.22 0.00 -19.59
CA ASN A 30 25.11 0.98 -18.97
C ASN A 30 24.88 1.07 -17.45
N GLU A 31 23.61 1.08 -17.00
CA GLU A 31 23.28 1.09 -15.56
C GLU A 31 23.83 -0.16 -14.84
N CYS A 32 23.80 -1.31 -15.52
CA CYS A 32 24.39 -2.55 -15.04
C CYS A 32 25.91 -2.44 -14.86
N ARG A 33 26.63 -1.92 -15.86
CA ARG A 33 28.09 -1.76 -15.81
C ARG A 33 28.58 -0.81 -14.71
N GLU A 34 27.73 0.13 -14.28
CA GLU A 34 28.03 1.03 -13.16
C GLU A 34 27.93 0.36 -11.78
N ARG A 35 27.23 -0.79 -11.68
CA ARG A 35 27.09 -1.55 -10.43
C ARG A 35 28.23 -2.56 -10.29
N GLU A 36 28.89 -2.60 -9.13
CA GLU A 36 30.06 -3.48 -8.88
C GLU A 36 29.78 -4.99 -9.07
N ASN A 37 28.52 -5.45 -8.91
CA ASN A 37 28.13 -6.87 -8.95
C ASN A 37 27.06 -7.16 -10.02
N CYS A 38 27.11 -6.50 -11.17
CA CYS A 38 26.15 -6.80 -12.23
C CYS A 38 26.59 -8.00 -13.10
N ASP A 39 25.66 -8.92 -13.36
CA ASP A 39 25.83 -10.00 -14.32
C ASP A 39 25.23 -9.56 -15.67
N GLU A 40 26.09 -9.13 -16.60
CA GLU A 40 25.68 -8.67 -17.93
C GLU A 40 24.95 -9.77 -18.72
N ALA A 41 25.34 -11.03 -18.57
CA ALA A 41 24.74 -12.14 -19.31
C ALA A 41 23.32 -12.44 -18.82
N ALA A 42 23.12 -12.43 -17.49
CA ALA A 42 21.80 -12.59 -16.90
C ALA A 42 20.87 -11.41 -17.25
N LEU A 43 21.41 -10.19 -17.33
CA LEU A 43 20.64 -9.03 -17.75
C LEU A 43 20.25 -9.10 -19.23
N GLU A 44 21.13 -9.53 -20.12
CA GLU A 44 20.81 -9.71 -21.55
C GLU A 44 19.65 -10.70 -21.75
N GLU A 45 19.66 -11.81 -21.01
CA GLU A 45 18.56 -12.79 -21.04
C GLU A 45 17.23 -12.18 -20.56
N LEU A 46 17.27 -11.41 -19.46
CA LEU A 46 16.10 -10.71 -18.94
C LEU A 46 15.56 -9.66 -19.93
N LEU A 47 16.45 -8.87 -20.56
CA LEU A 47 16.05 -7.88 -21.56
C LEU A 47 15.40 -8.55 -22.78
N ALA A 48 15.91 -9.71 -23.20
CA ALA A 48 15.30 -10.49 -24.27
C ALA A 48 13.91 -11.05 -23.88
N GLU A 49 13.73 -11.50 -22.64
CA GLU A 49 12.41 -11.96 -22.13
C GLU A 49 11.39 -10.81 -22.05
N LEU A 50 11.85 -9.60 -21.73
CA LEU A 50 11.04 -8.38 -21.70
C LEU A 50 10.79 -7.76 -23.09
N GLU A 51 11.23 -8.43 -24.16
CA GLU A 51 11.16 -7.96 -25.55
C GLU A 51 11.80 -6.57 -25.75
N ILE A 52 12.89 -6.30 -25.02
CA ILE A 52 13.67 -5.06 -25.14
C ILE A 52 14.84 -5.30 -26.09
N GLU A 53 14.74 -4.76 -27.29
CA GLU A 53 15.76 -4.90 -28.33
C GLU A 53 16.63 -3.66 -28.46
N LYS A 54 17.80 -3.84 -29.08
CA LYS A 54 18.66 -2.71 -29.44
C LYS A 54 17.99 -1.89 -30.54
N GLY A 55 17.81 -0.60 -30.27
CA GLY A 55 17.11 0.38 -31.10
C GLY A 55 15.82 0.89 -30.46
N ASP A 56 15.39 0.31 -29.33
CA ASP A 56 14.15 0.70 -28.67
C ASP A 56 14.23 2.11 -28.09
N ALA A 57 13.27 2.96 -28.47
CA ALA A 57 13.21 4.34 -28.02
C ALA A 57 12.89 4.43 -26.53
N PHE A 58 13.73 5.14 -25.78
CA PHE A 58 13.61 5.33 -24.34
C PHE A 58 13.90 6.76 -23.91
N LEU A 59 13.13 7.27 -22.95
CA LEU A 59 13.28 8.63 -22.43
C LEU A 59 14.17 8.72 -21.19
N GLY A 60 14.74 7.62 -20.70
CA GLY A 60 15.52 7.65 -19.46
C GLY A 60 14.67 7.69 -18.19
N VAL A 61 13.35 7.47 -18.30
CA VAL A 61 12.42 7.51 -17.16
C VAL A 61 11.62 6.20 -17.10
N SER A 62 11.58 5.60 -15.91
CA SER A 62 10.83 4.38 -15.63
C SER A 62 9.90 4.60 -14.44
N GLY A 63 8.75 3.91 -14.43
CA GLY A 63 7.79 4.01 -13.31
C GLY A 63 6.97 5.31 -13.31
N LEU A 64 6.74 5.89 -14.50
CA LEU A 64 5.83 7.05 -14.63
C LEU A 64 4.44 6.65 -14.13
N GLN A 65 3.91 7.45 -13.20
CA GLN A 65 2.52 7.38 -12.78
C GLN A 65 1.81 8.67 -13.18
N SER A 66 0.49 8.61 -13.36
CA SER A 66 -0.28 9.82 -13.59
C SER A 66 -0.15 10.76 -12.39
N SER A 67 -0.27 12.06 -12.64
CA SER A 67 -0.32 13.08 -11.58
C SER A 67 -1.50 12.87 -10.64
N THR A 68 -2.56 12.19 -11.08
CA THR A 68 -3.75 11.85 -10.32
C THR A 68 -3.73 10.45 -9.71
N ALA A 69 -2.67 9.66 -9.88
CA ALA A 69 -2.69 8.23 -9.57
C ALA A 69 -3.10 7.92 -8.12
N ALA A 70 -2.67 8.76 -7.17
CA ALA A 70 -3.10 8.60 -5.78
C ALA A 70 -4.59 8.91 -5.55
N VAL A 71 -5.17 9.89 -6.26
CA VAL A 71 -6.62 10.13 -6.23
C VAL A 71 -7.36 8.99 -6.90
N ASP A 72 -6.85 8.47 -8.01
CA ASP A 72 -7.48 7.36 -8.75
C ASP A 72 -7.53 6.09 -7.90
N ASN A 73 -6.47 5.82 -7.13
CA ASN A 73 -6.43 4.72 -6.16
C ASN A 73 -7.52 4.81 -5.09
N TRP A 74 -7.89 6.02 -4.65
CA TRP A 74 -8.96 6.21 -3.64
C TRP A 74 -10.34 6.45 -4.27
N GLY A 75 -10.37 6.93 -5.52
CA GLY A 75 -11.55 7.29 -6.29
C GLY A 75 -12.17 6.13 -7.06
N TYR A 76 -11.61 4.90 -6.96
CA TYR A 76 -12.08 3.72 -7.68
C TYR A 76 -13.59 3.45 -7.55
N PHE A 77 -14.21 3.85 -6.43
CA PHE A 77 -15.65 3.71 -6.23
C PHE A 77 -16.47 4.58 -7.19
N PHE A 78 -15.97 5.79 -7.46
CA PHE A 78 -16.59 6.78 -8.33
C PHE A 78 -16.13 6.70 -9.79
N ASN A 79 -15.06 5.95 -10.07
CA ASN A 79 -14.57 5.77 -11.43
C ASN A 79 -15.43 4.74 -12.18
N ASP A 80 -15.79 5.05 -13.43
CA ASP A 80 -16.63 4.20 -14.29
C ASP A 80 -15.87 3.02 -14.91
N ASP A 81 -14.54 3.03 -14.83
CA ASP A 81 -13.68 1.97 -15.36
C ASP A 81 -13.81 0.64 -14.59
N PHE A 82 -14.30 0.67 -13.35
CA PHE A 82 -14.45 -0.53 -12.50
C PHE A 82 -15.85 -1.14 -12.57
N SER A 83 -15.92 -2.46 -12.69
CA SER A 83 -17.19 -3.18 -12.61
C SER A 83 -17.82 -3.05 -11.21
N PRO A 84 -19.14 -3.21 -11.07
CA PRO A 84 -19.80 -3.19 -9.76
C PRO A 84 -19.22 -4.22 -8.78
N GLY A 85 -18.79 -5.39 -9.27
CA GLY A 85 -18.16 -6.42 -8.45
C GLY A 85 -16.80 -6.00 -7.91
N GLU A 86 -15.96 -5.39 -8.74
CA GLU A 86 -14.64 -4.87 -8.34
C GLU A 86 -14.77 -3.74 -7.34
N LYS A 87 -15.75 -2.85 -7.50
CA LYS A 87 -16.04 -1.78 -6.52
C LYS A 87 -16.38 -2.35 -5.14
N VAL A 88 -17.17 -3.42 -5.08
CA VAL A 88 -17.54 -4.10 -3.82
C VAL A 88 -16.31 -4.73 -3.18
N VAL A 89 -15.52 -5.48 -3.96
CA VAL A 89 -14.28 -6.10 -3.46
C VAL A 89 -13.30 -5.04 -2.97
N GLY A 90 -13.06 -3.99 -3.75
CA GLY A 90 -12.23 -2.86 -3.38
C GLY A 90 -12.69 -2.22 -2.08
N THR A 91 -13.99 -2.01 -1.90
CA THR A 91 -14.55 -1.40 -0.68
C THR A 91 -14.33 -2.27 0.55
N ILE A 92 -14.45 -3.59 0.42
CA ILE A 92 -14.21 -4.53 1.53
C ILE A 92 -12.73 -4.51 1.95
N PHE A 93 -11.81 -4.43 1.00
CA PHE A 93 -10.37 -4.50 1.27
C PHE A 93 -9.68 -3.13 1.42
N ALA A 94 -10.35 -2.03 1.08
CA ALA A 94 -9.80 -0.68 1.18
C ALA A 94 -9.26 -0.34 2.58
N PRO A 95 -9.94 -0.68 3.70
CA PRO A 95 -9.40 -0.42 5.03
C PRO A 95 -8.08 -1.16 5.30
N LEU A 96 -7.91 -2.37 4.75
CA LEU A 96 -6.66 -3.14 4.87
C LEU A 96 -5.54 -2.50 4.05
N ALA A 97 -5.83 -2.07 2.82
CA ALA A 97 -4.87 -1.35 1.99
C ALA A 97 -4.44 -0.03 2.65
N MET A 98 -5.37 0.65 3.33
CA MET A 98 -5.14 1.91 4.03
C MET A 98 -4.13 1.80 5.18
N LEU A 99 -3.98 0.63 5.82
CA LEU A 99 -3.05 0.44 6.93
C LEU A 99 -1.59 0.75 6.54
N GLY A 100 -1.20 0.38 5.32
CA GLY A 100 0.18 0.55 4.84
C GLY A 100 0.50 1.95 4.32
N VAL A 101 -0.52 2.79 4.08
CA VAL A 101 -0.35 4.05 3.34
C VAL A 101 0.52 5.06 4.10
N PRO A 102 0.28 5.36 5.39
CA PRO A 102 1.17 6.25 6.14
C PRO A 102 2.59 5.69 6.28
N ILE A 103 2.75 4.37 6.26
CA ILE A 103 4.07 3.73 6.38
C ILE A 103 4.84 3.86 5.06
N ALA A 104 4.15 3.71 3.93
CA ALA A 104 4.75 3.80 2.59
C ALA A 104 5.03 5.24 2.14
N LEU A 105 4.35 6.22 2.74
CA LEU A 105 4.40 7.63 2.33
C LEU A 105 4.89 8.55 3.45
N ASP A 106 5.70 8.04 4.38
CA ASP A 106 6.33 8.81 5.47
C ASP A 106 5.34 9.66 6.31
N GLY A 107 4.14 9.13 6.54
CA GLY A 107 3.08 9.79 7.30
C GLY A 107 2.15 10.67 6.47
N HIS A 108 2.33 10.71 5.15
CA HIS A 108 1.42 11.40 4.23
C HIS A 108 0.36 10.45 3.65
N THR A 109 -0.72 11.02 3.16
CA THR A 109 -1.84 10.27 2.54
C THR A 109 -1.63 10.02 1.05
N MET A 110 -0.75 10.81 0.43
CA MET A 110 -0.41 10.81 -0.99
C MET A 110 1.01 11.39 -1.17
N ASN A 111 1.68 11.02 -2.26
CA ASN A 111 2.97 11.60 -2.64
C ASN A 111 2.87 13.13 -2.80
N LEU A 112 3.83 13.87 -2.25
CA LEU A 112 3.83 15.33 -2.25
C LEU A 112 3.83 15.93 -3.66
N GLU A 113 4.48 15.27 -4.63
CA GLU A 113 4.52 15.72 -6.03
C GLU A 113 3.15 15.56 -6.71
N GLN A 114 2.45 14.46 -6.45
CA GLN A 114 1.08 14.25 -6.94
C GLN A 114 0.10 15.24 -6.29
N ARG A 115 0.27 15.49 -4.99
CA ARG A 115 -0.52 16.47 -4.25
C ARG A 115 -0.39 17.88 -4.83
N ALA A 116 0.83 18.27 -5.21
CA ALA A 116 1.11 19.57 -5.82
C ALA A 116 0.43 19.75 -7.18
N MET A 117 0.06 18.66 -7.85
CA MET A 117 -0.63 18.65 -9.15
C MET A 117 -2.15 18.70 -9.05
N LEU A 118 -2.73 18.57 -7.84
CA LEU A 118 -4.18 18.58 -7.68
C LEU A 118 -4.73 20.00 -7.56
N THR A 119 -5.86 20.23 -8.21
CA THR A 119 -6.68 21.44 -8.05
C THR A 119 -8.09 21.06 -7.62
N ALA A 120 -8.66 21.83 -6.71
CA ALA A 120 -10.07 21.66 -6.37
C ALA A 120 -10.95 21.98 -7.59
N GLY A 121 -12.00 21.17 -7.81
CA GLY A 121 -12.94 21.39 -8.91
C GLY A 121 -13.95 22.52 -8.62
N ASP A 122 -14.93 22.71 -9.50
CA ASP A 122 -15.88 23.83 -9.43
C ASP A 122 -17.07 23.60 -8.46
N GLY A 123 -16.97 22.63 -7.55
CA GLY A 123 -18.05 22.32 -6.60
C GLY A 123 -18.24 23.42 -5.55
N ALA A 124 -19.47 23.57 -5.02
CA ALA A 124 -19.78 24.57 -3.99
C ALA A 124 -18.89 24.48 -2.72
N ILE A 125 -18.48 23.26 -2.37
CA ILE A 125 -17.57 23.00 -1.24
C ILE A 125 -16.13 23.39 -1.64
N ALA A 126 -15.73 23.07 -2.86
CA ALA A 126 -14.41 23.38 -3.38
C ALA A 126 -14.18 24.89 -3.59
N SER A 127 -15.20 25.63 -4.03
CA SER A 127 -15.13 27.09 -4.18
C SER A 127 -15.02 27.84 -2.84
N THR A 128 -15.39 27.21 -1.72
CA THR A 128 -15.33 27.83 -0.38
C THR A 128 -14.09 27.43 0.41
N LEU A 129 -13.66 26.17 0.31
CA LEU A 129 -12.47 25.65 1.00
C LEU A 129 -11.18 25.83 0.20
N GLY A 130 -11.29 25.99 -1.13
CA GLY A 130 -10.14 25.99 -2.03
C GLY A 130 -9.41 24.64 -2.08
N THR A 131 -8.36 24.57 -2.89
CA THR A 131 -7.52 23.37 -3.03
C THR A 131 -6.87 22.96 -1.72
N GLU A 132 -6.25 23.89 -1.00
CA GLU A 132 -5.58 23.60 0.26
C GLU A 132 -6.54 23.08 1.33
N GLY A 133 -7.72 23.71 1.47
CA GLY A 133 -8.73 23.28 2.43
C GLY A 133 -9.30 21.90 2.11
N MET A 134 -9.52 21.60 0.83
CA MET A 134 -9.95 20.26 0.40
C MET A 134 -8.91 19.19 0.72
N LEU A 135 -7.64 19.45 0.45
CA LEU A 135 -6.54 18.52 0.77
C LEU A 135 -6.36 18.34 2.27
N ALA A 136 -6.47 19.41 3.06
CA ALA A 136 -6.42 19.32 4.52
C ALA A 136 -7.61 18.55 5.10
N ALA A 137 -8.82 18.75 4.55
CA ALA A 137 -9.99 17.99 4.95
C ALA A 137 -9.85 16.50 4.60
N PHE A 138 -9.30 16.19 3.43
CA PHE A 138 -8.99 14.82 3.03
C PHE A 138 -8.00 14.17 4.00
N ASP A 139 -6.88 14.83 4.31
CA ASP A 139 -5.89 14.34 5.28
C ASP A 139 -6.53 14.10 6.65
N PHE A 140 -7.35 15.04 7.11
CA PHE A 140 -8.04 14.92 8.39
C PHE A 140 -9.01 13.73 8.44
N LEU A 141 -9.85 13.56 7.41
CA LEU A 141 -10.79 12.44 7.30
C LEU A 141 -10.05 11.11 7.18
N PHE A 142 -8.98 11.08 6.39
CA PHE A 142 -8.11 9.93 6.27
C PHE A 142 -7.54 9.54 7.64
N TRP A 143 -6.92 10.46 8.37
CA TRP A 143 -6.33 10.17 9.68
C TRP A 143 -7.38 9.75 10.70
N LEU A 144 -8.56 10.38 10.68
CA LEU A 144 -9.69 9.99 11.53
C LEU A 144 -10.10 8.54 11.23
N ALA A 145 -10.31 8.19 9.96
CA ALA A 145 -10.67 6.83 9.56
C ALA A 145 -9.56 5.83 9.89
N TRP A 146 -8.30 6.17 9.63
CA TRP A 146 -7.14 5.31 9.87
C TRP A 146 -6.97 4.96 11.35
N ILE A 147 -7.02 5.95 12.24
CA ILE A 147 -6.91 5.74 13.69
C ILE A 147 -8.09 4.92 14.22
N ASN A 148 -9.32 5.23 13.80
CA ASN A 148 -10.51 4.49 14.23
C ASN A 148 -10.47 3.03 13.74
N PHE A 149 -10.00 2.81 12.52
CA PHE A 149 -9.82 1.47 11.97
C PHE A 149 -8.75 0.70 12.73
N LEU A 150 -7.60 1.31 13.02
CA LEU A 150 -6.54 0.68 13.82
C LEU A 150 -7.01 0.34 15.23
N LEU A 151 -7.79 1.23 15.86
CA LEU A 151 -8.40 0.97 17.17
C LEU A 151 -9.42 -0.18 17.09
N GLY A 152 -10.24 -0.21 16.05
CA GLY A 152 -11.17 -1.32 15.78
C GLY A 152 -10.43 -2.65 15.58
N PHE A 153 -9.33 -2.64 14.83
CA PHE A 153 -8.48 -3.81 14.62
C PHE A 153 -7.79 -4.24 15.92
N ALA A 154 -7.24 -3.31 16.70
CA ALA A 154 -6.65 -3.59 18.01
C ALA A 154 -7.69 -4.21 18.96
N ASN A 155 -8.93 -3.73 18.91
CA ASN A 155 -10.05 -4.31 19.65
C ASN A 155 -10.42 -5.72 19.19
N LEU A 156 -9.98 -6.22 18.04
CA LEU A 156 -10.17 -7.62 17.63
C LEU A 156 -9.05 -8.54 18.12
N ILE A 157 -7.95 -7.99 18.65
CA ILE A 157 -6.81 -8.78 19.14
C ILE A 157 -7.23 -9.54 20.41
N PRO A 158 -7.05 -10.88 20.47
CA PRO A 158 -7.40 -11.68 21.65
C PRO A 158 -6.35 -11.52 22.76
N MET A 159 -6.32 -10.36 23.40
CA MET A 159 -5.42 -10.06 24.51
C MET A 159 -6.11 -9.11 25.49
N VAL A 160 -6.13 -9.43 26.79
CA VAL A 160 -6.64 -8.51 27.83
C VAL A 160 -5.69 -7.29 27.87
N PRO A 161 -6.16 -6.03 27.71
CA PRO A 161 -7.49 -5.47 27.96
C PRO A 161 -8.40 -5.21 26.73
N PHE A 162 -8.07 -5.74 25.54
CA PHE A 162 -8.83 -5.54 24.32
C PHE A 162 -10.11 -6.42 24.27
N ASP A 163 -11.22 -5.84 23.78
CA ASP A 163 -12.57 -6.45 23.79
C ASP A 163 -12.68 -7.74 22.94
N GLY A 164 -11.74 -7.94 22.02
CA GLY A 164 -11.62 -9.11 21.16
C GLY A 164 -11.37 -10.41 21.92
N GLY A 165 -10.88 -10.32 23.16
CA GLY A 165 -10.82 -11.48 24.07
C GLY A 165 -12.20 -12.09 24.34
N HIS A 166 -13.26 -11.29 24.42
CA HIS A 166 -14.63 -11.78 24.61
C HIS A 166 -15.25 -12.30 23.31
N LEU A 167 -15.04 -11.59 22.19
CA LEU A 167 -15.51 -12.02 20.87
C LEU A 167 -14.89 -13.35 20.44
N VAL A 168 -13.58 -13.54 20.69
CA VAL A 168 -12.89 -14.80 20.42
C VAL A 168 -13.35 -15.89 21.37
N ARG A 169 -13.64 -15.60 22.65
CA ARG A 169 -14.20 -16.59 23.59
C ARG A 169 -15.57 -17.10 23.13
N ASP A 170 -16.46 -16.21 22.71
CA ASP A 170 -17.83 -16.55 22.32
C ASP A 170 -17.90 -17.16 20.90
N GLY A 171 -17.06 -16.66 19.99
CA GLY A 171 -16.86 -17.24 18.66
C GLY A 171 -16.25 -18.64 18.72
N THR A 172 -15.22 -18.81 19.55
CA THR A 172 -14.58 -20.12 19.80
C THR A 172 -15.56 -21.08 20.46
N HIS A 173 -16.40 -20.63 21.39
CA HIS A 173 -17.43 -21.50 21.98
C HIS A 173 -18.47 -21.96 20.93
N SER A 174 -18.88 -21.10 19.99
CA SER A 174 -19.79 -21.50 18.90
C SER A 174 -19.15 -22.41 17.85
N VAL A 175 -17.88 -22.18 17.50
CA VAL A 175 -17.13 -23.03 16.58
C VAL A 175 -16.81 -24.39 17.23
N ILE A 176 -16.38 -24.40 18.49
CA ILE A 176 -16.18 -25.62 19.29
C ILE A 176 -17.51 -26.35 19.46
N LYS A 177 -18.64 -25.69 19.72
CA LYS A 177 -19.93 -26.38 19.85
C LYS A 177 -20.39 -27.03 18.52
N ARG A 178 -19.96 -26.48 17.38
CA ARG A 178 -20.24 -27.01 16.04
C ARG A 178 -19.24 -28.09 15.59
N VAL A 179 -17.97 -27.98 15.98
CA VAL A 179 -16.86 -28.89 15.61
C VAL A 179 -16.65 -30.00 16.66
N ALA A 180 -16.68 -29.66 17.94
CA ALA A 180 -16.48 -30.56 19.09
C ALA A 180 -17.74 -31.30 19.54
N ARG A 181 -18.64 -31.65 18.61
CA ARG A 181 -19.66 -32.67 18.87
C ARG A 181 -19.04 -34.07 19.16
N LYS A 182 -17.70 -34.20 19.08
CA LYS A 182 -16.92 -35.43 19.23
C LYS A 182 -15.62 -35.32 20.06
N MET A 183 -15.41 -34.31 20.92
CA MET A 183 -14.16 -34.24 21.71
C MET A 183 -14.34 -33.99 23.21
N ASP A 184 -13.62 -34.81 23.97
CA ASP A 184 -13.62 -34.96 25.43
C ASP A 184 -13.04 -33.71 26.15
N PRO A 185 -13.75 -33.11 27.13
CA PRO A 185 -13.36 -31.85 27.79
C PRO A 185 -11.95 -31.86 28.41
N LEU A 186 -11.45 -33.01 28.83
CA LEU A 186 -10.11 -33.17 29.44
C LEU A 186 -8.95 -33.00 28.45
N LYS A 187 -9.18 -33.18 27.13
CA LYS A 187 -8.14 -32.95 26.12
C LYS A 187 -8.02 -31.48 25.73
N ALA A 188 -9.13 -30.72 25.77
CA ALA A 188 -9.15 -29.30 25.45
C ALA A 188 -8.38 -28.47 26.49
N GLU A 189 -8.55 -28.80 27.78
CA GLU A 189 -7.87 -28.11 28.88
C GLU A 189 -6.35 -28.34 28.87
N ASN A 190 -5.91 -29.57 28.57
CA ASN A 190 -4.49 -29.89 28.39
C ASN A 190 -3.89 -29.23 27.14
N LEU A 191 -4.67 -29.04 26.07
CA LEU A 191 -4.22 -28.32 24.87
C LEU A 191 -4.02 -26.84 25.17
N ALA A 192 -4.96 -26.22 25.90
CA ALA A 192 -4.89 -24.82 26.31
C ALA A 192 -3.67 -24.55 27.22
N LEU A 193 -3.39 -25.45 28.18
CA LEU A 193 -2.22 -25.36 29.05
C LEU A 193 -0.89 -25.54 28.30
N ARG A 194 -0.88 -26.35 27.22
CA ARG A 194 0.30 -26.55 26.37
C ARG A 194 0.54 -25.38 25.43
N LEU A 195 -0.53 -24.78 24.89
CA LEU A 195 -0.50 -23.55 24.09
C LEU A 195 -0.01 -22.33 24.92
N SER A 196 -0.48 -22.21 26.17
CA SER A 196 -0.03 -21.15 27.07
C SER A 196 1.49 -21.18 27.32
N ARG A 197 2.06 -22.37 27.45
CA ARG A 197 3.51 -22.56 27.66
C ARG A 197 4.35 -22.36 26.38
N MET A 198 3.75 -22.59 25.21
CA MET A 198 4.37 -22.31 23.91
C MET A 198 4.24 -20.84 23.48
N SER A 199 3.28 -20.10 24.03
CA SER A 199 3.01 -18.70 23.71
C SER A 199 4.23 -17.80 23.95
N SER A 200 4.97 -18.00 25.05
CA SER A 200 6.18 -17.23 25.34
C SER A 200 7.29 -17.44 24.31
N LEU A 201 7.46 -18.67 23.81
CA LEU A 201 8.37 -19.01 22.73
C LEU A 201 7.92 -18.45 21.38
N PHE A 202 6.61 -18.40 21.14
CA PHE A 202 6.04 -17.85 19.91
C PHE A 202 6.24 -16.33 19.83
N ILE A 203 6.02 -15.61 20.95
CA ILE A 203 6.30 -14.17 21.08
C ILE A 203 7.80 -13.91 20.90
N LEU A 204 8.67 -14.74 21.51
CA LEU A 204 10.12 -14.66 21.33
C LEU A 204 10.50 -14.79 19.85
N PHE A 205 9.90 -15.72 19.10
CA PHE A 205 10.16 -15.89 17.67
C PHE A 205 9.67 -14.69 16.84
N ILE A 206 8.46 -14.19 17.10
CA ILE A 206 7.92 -13.00 16.41
C ILE A 206 8.82 -11.78 16.60
N ILE A 207 9.43 -11.62 17.78
CA ILE A 207 10.34 -10.51 18.07
C ILE A 207 11.75 -10.79 17.51
N ALA A 208 12.24 -12.02 17.58
CA ALA A 208 13.60 -12.38 17.16
C ALA A 208 13.78 -12.38 15.63
N ILE A 209 12.76 -12.80 14.88
CA ILE A 209 12.79 -12.86 13.40
C ILE A 209 13.21 -11.52 12.78
N PRO A 210 12.54 -10.37 13.06
CA PRO A 210 12.92 -9.08 12.48
C PRO A 210 14.26 -8.54 12.99
N ILE A 211 14.80 -9.05 14.10
CA ILE A 211 16.11 -8.64 14.64
C ILE A 211 17.26 -9.44 14.01
N ILE A 212 17.04 -10.74 13.79
CA ILE A 212 18.08 -11.67 13.34
C ILE A 212 18.20 -11.68 11.81
N ILE A 213 17.08 -11.70 11.08
CA ILE A 213 17.08 -11.79 9.60
C ILE A 213 17.91 -10.68 8.93
N PRO A 214 17.73 -9.38 9.24
CA PRO A 214 18.52 -8.31 8.61
C PRO A 214 19.99 -8.24 9.08
N ARG A 215 20.44 -9.13 9.97
CA ARG A 215 21.85 -9.25 10.36
C ARG A 215 22.57 -10.41 9.67
N ILE A 216 21.83 -11.30 9.03
CA ILE A 216 22.36 -12.49 8.35
C ILE A 216 22.31 -12.30 6.82
N ILE A 217 21.34 -11.54 6.33
CA ILE A 217 21.25 -11.04 4.95
C ILE A 217 21.99 -9.70 4.88
#